data_AF-A0A9D6YRL3-F1
#
_entry.id   AF-A0A9D6YRL3-F1
#
_cell.length_a   1.000
_cell.length_b   1.000
_cell.length_c   1.000
_cell.angle_alpha   90.00
_cell.angle_beta   90.00
_cell.angle_gamma   90.00
#
_symmetry.space_group_name_H-M   'P 1'
#
loop_
_entity.id
_entity.type
_entity.pdbx_description
1 polymer ?
#
loop_
_entity_poly.entity_id
_entity_poly.type
_entity_poly.pdbx_seq_one_letter_code
_entity_poly.pdbx_strand_id
1 'polypeptide(L)'
;MSTHISRSCAIALAGALLFVGGGALAQQAPAAGAAQQQQQPQGPIAAELVAVQPDWTKVCGADPQTKKEMCYTTRDFGVSAKEGEAPQPLLALAIYDPKGDDQKIIRLLLPPGLMLKPGFRFAIDKGAPESGAFEICFPNGCFAEAKVKKAVVDGMKKAEEMTVVVKNQANGEVTFYLPLANFGKAFDGPAVDPKVLEEQQKKLQEELQKKAEEERKKLEAQKGAATSPATKK
;
A
#
# COMPACT_ATOMS: atom_id res chain seq x y z
N MET A 1 -29.02 -36.99 17.64
CA MET A 1 -30.38 -37.03 17.08
C MET A 1 -30.29 -37.07 15.57
N SER A 2 -30.99 -38.03 14.97
CA SER A 2 -31.35 -38.18 13.56
C SER A 2 -30.26 -38.51 12.52
N THR A 3 -30.07 -39.82 12.40
CA THR A 3 -30.07 -40.66 11.17
C THR A 3 -30.70 -40.10 9.88
N HIS A 4 -30.12 -40.46 8.72
CA HIS A 4 -30.71 -41.01 7.48
C HIS A 4 -29.54 -41.25 6.47
N ILE A 5 -29.13 -42.46 6.01
CA ILE A 5 -29.75 -43.63 5.34
C ILE A 5 -29.88 -43.49 3.80
N SER A 6 -29.39 -44.54 3.11
CA SER A 6 -29.63 -45.00 1.71
C SER A 6 -28.81 -44.33 0.60
N ARG A 7 -28.31 -45.00 -0.46
CA ARG A 7 -28.42 -46.34 -1.10
C ARG A 7 -27.44 -46.24 -2.31
N SER A 8 -26.76 -47.22 -2.89
CA SER A 8 -26.96 -48.65 -3.06
C SER A 8 -25.64 -49.31 -3.45
N CYS A 9 -25.55 -50.58 -3.11
CA CYS A 9 -24.52 -51.55 -3.44
C CYS A 9 -24.70 -52.07 -4.89
N ALA A 10 -23.60 -52.34 -5.59
CA ALA A 10 -23.58 -53.30 -6.69
C ALA A 10 -22.29 -54.12 -6.60
N ILE A 11 -22.47 -55.36 -6.16
CA ILE A 11 -21.47 -56.42 -6.07
C ILE A 11 -21.42 -57.13 -7.43
N ALA A 12 -20.23 -57.36 -7.96
CA ALA A 12 -20.00 -58.39 -8.96
C ALA A 12 -18.87 -59.31 -8.47
N LEU A 13 -19.25 -60.57 -8.21
CA LEU A 13 -18.38 -61.68 -7.82
C LEU A 13 -17.62 -62.23 -9.03
N ALA A 14 -16.32 -62.46 -8.85
CA ALA A 14 -15.51 -63.54 -9.44
C ALA A 14 -14.15 -63.44 -8.73
N GLY A 15 -13.50 -64.45 -8.19
CA GLY A 15 -13.57 -65.91 -8.24
C GLY A 15 -12.22 -66.34 -7.65
N ALA A 16 -12.23 -67.20 -6.63
CA ALA A 16 -11.01 -67.57 -5.90
C ALA A 16 -10.22 -68.65 -6.66
N LEU A 17 -8.91 -68.44 -6.85
CA LEU A 17 -7.92 -69.47 -7.14
C LEU A 17 -6.66 -69.20 -6.31
N LEU A 18 -6.18 -70.25 -5.65
CA LEU A 18 -5.10 -70.27 -4.66
C LEU A 18 -3.81 -70.88 -5.26
N PHE A 19 -2.65 -70.31 -4.84
CA PHE A 19 -1.25 -70.78 -4.92
C PHE A 19 -0.65 -70.98 -6.34
N VAL A 20 0.62 -70.71 -6.67
CA VAL A 20 1.93 -70.99 -6.03
C VAL A 20 3.00 -70.11 -6.70
N GLY A 21 4.04 -69.66 -5.97
CA GLY A 21 5.41 -69.64 -6.51
C GLY A 21 6.03 -68.33 -7.03
N GLY A 22 6.95 -67.80 -6.22
CA GLY A 22 8.23 -67.16 -6.57
C GLY A 22 8.45 -66.48 -7.93
N GLY A 23 8.79 -65.19 -7.88
CA GLY A 23 9.38 -64.46 -8.99
C GLY A 23 9.31 -62.94 -8.82
N ALA A 24 10.10 -62.38 -7.91
CA ALA A 24 10.33 -60.94 -7.88
C ALA A 24 11.34 -60.57 -8.98
N LEU A 25 10.91 -59.85 -10.02
CA LEU A 25 11.77 -58.92 -10.79
C LEU A 25 10.94 -57.73 -11.32
N ALA A 26 11.10 -56.63 -10.59
CA ALA A 26 11.07 -55.21 -11.00
C ALA A 26 10.26 -54.79 -12.24
N GLN A 27 9.11 -54.16 -11.98
CA GLN A 27 8.47 -53.23 -12.91
C GLN A 27 8.88 -51.81 -12.51
N GLN A 28 9.87 -51.25 -13.22
CA GLN A 28 10.22 -49.83 -13.10
C GLN A 28 9.07 -49.00 -13.71
N ALA A 29 8.21 -48.46 -12.84
CA ALA A 29 7.37 -47.34 -13.21
C ALA A 29 8.28 -46.09 -13.33
N PRO A 30 8.19 -45.28 -14.40
CA PRO A 30 8.80 -43.96 -14.38
C PRO A 30 8.07 -43.16 -13.29
N ALA A 31 8.77 -42.92 -12.18
CA ALA A 31 8.36 -41.92 -11.21
C ALA A 31 8.32 -40.59 -11.96
N ALA A 32 7.11 -40.10 -12.24
CA ALA A 32 6.89 -38.71 -12.59
C ALA A 32 7.38 -37.89 -11.38
N GLY A 33 8.61 -37.39 -11.48
CA GLY A 33 9.16 -36.48 -10.50
C GLY A 33 8.22 -35.30 -10.39
N ALA A 34 7.53 -35.20 -9.26
CA ALA A 34 6.93 -33.96 -8.84
C ALA A 34 8.08 -32.94 -8.76
N ALA A 35 8.14 -32.05 -9.75
CA ALA A 35 9.00 -30.88 -9.68
C ALA A 35 8.53 -30.07 -8.46
N GLN A 36 9.18 -30.29 -7.32
CA GLN A 36 9.12 -29.35 -6.22
C GLN A 36 9.74 -28.07 -6.76
N GLN A 37 8.90 -27.11 -7.12
CA GLN A 37 9.34 -25.72 -7.25
C GLN A 37 9.96 -25.34 -5.91
N GLN A 38 11.28 -25.36 -5.84
CA GLN A 38 12.03 -24.77 -4.74
C GLN A 38 11.66 -23.30 -4.70
N GLN A 39 10.80 -22.94 -3.74
CA GLN A 39 10.65 -21.58 -3.27
C GLN A 39 12.04 -21.15 -2.75
N GLN A 40 12.81 -20.48 -3.60
CA GLN A 40 14.04 -19.83 -3.17
C GLN A 40 13.69 -18.86 -2.03
N PRO A 41 14.44 -18.87 -0.92
CA PRO A 41 14.32 -17.86 0.11
C PRO A 41 14.48 -16.48 -0.53
N GLN A 42 13.39 -15.71 -0.56
CA GLN A 42 13.44 -14.32 -0.98
C GLN A 42 14.23 -13.57 0.09
N GLY A 43 15.45 -13.14 -0.26
CA GLY A 43 16.31 -12.35 0.63
C GLY A 43 15.66 -11.03 1.06
N PRO A 44 16.31 -10.26 1.94
CA PRO A 44 15.80 -8.95 2.36
C PRO A 44 15.49 -8.07 1.16
N ILE A 45 14.28 -7.51 1.12
CA ILE A 45 13.82 -6.58 0.09
C ILE A 45 14.04 -5.16 0.62
N ALA A 46 14.56 -4.27 -0.21
CA ALA A 46 14.70 -2.86 0.11
C ALA A 46 14.06 -2.01 -1.00
N ALA A 47 13.33 -0.98 -0.62
CA ALA A 47 12.68 -0.05 -1.53
C ALA A 47 13.04 1.39 -1.14
N GLU A 48 13.75 2.05 -2.06
CA GLU A 48 13.98 3.49 -2.01
C GLU A 48 12.70 4.19 -2.43
N LEU A 49 12.13 5.02 -1.56
CA LEU A 49 10.89 5.71 -1.87
C LEU A 49 11.13 7.16 -2.23
N VAL A 50 10.29 7.65 -3.12
CA VAL A 50 10.21 9.07 -3.46
C VAL A 50 8.84 9.59 -3.07
N ALA A 51 8.77 10.90 -2.85
CA ALA A 51 7.52 11.54 -2.55
C ALA A 51 6.58 11.57 -3.77
N VAL A 52 5.31 11.24 -3.56
CA VAL A 52 4.27 11.32 -4.60
C VAL A 52 3.83 12.77 -4.81
N GLN A 53 3.68 13.54 -3.73
CA GLN A 53 3.40 14.98 -3.77
C GLN A 53 4.64 15.83 -3.42
N PRO A 54 4.75 17.06 -3.97
CA PRO A 54 5.92 17.93 -3.77
C PRO A 54 6.11 18.35 -2.32
N ASP A 55 5.02 18.53 -1.58
CA ASP A 55 5.02 19.07 -0.23
C ASP A 55 4.37 18.12 0.77
N TRP A 56 4.77 18.27 2.02
CA TRP A 56 4.06 17.72 3.16
C TRP A 56 2.79 18.52 3.44
N THR A 57 1.72 17.84 3.83
CA THR A 57 0.42 18.45 4.09
C THR A 57 0.14 18.42 5.58
N LYS A 58 -0.05 19.57 6.22
CA LYS A 58 -0.51 19.67 7.62
C LYS A 58 -2.00 20.01 7.66
N VAL A 59 -2.79 19.25 8.41
CA VAL A 59 -4.21 19.48 8.62
C VAL A 59 -4.48 19.49 10.11
N CYS A 60 -5.27 20.45 10.59
CA CYS A 60 -5.67 20.54 11.98
C CYS A 60 -7.20 20.57 12.09
N GLY A 61 -7.73 19.93 13.12
CA GLY A 61 -9.16 19.94 13.42
C GLY A 61 -9.43 19.63 14.89
N ALA A 62 -10.66 19.84 15.34
CA ALA A 62 -11.07 19.41 16.67
C ALA A 62 -11.37 17.92 16.68
N ASP A 63 -10.75 17.17 17.59
CA ASP A 63 -11.06 15.77 17.81
C ASP A 63 -12.52 15.62 18.30
N PRO A 64 -13.35 14.76 17.65
CA PRO A 64 -14.77 14.67 17.97
C PRO A 64 -15.06 14.23 19.41
N GLN A 65 -14.19 13.41 20.00
CA GLN A 65 -14.39 12.83 21.33
C GLN A 65 -13.88 13.74 22.44
N THR A 66 -12.67 14.27 22.29
CA THR A 66 -11.96 15.04 23.32
C THR A 66 -12.14 16.55 23.18
N LYS A 67 -12.64 17.02 22.01
CA LYS A 67 -12.73 18.45 21.62
C LYS A 67 -11.38 19.18 21.62
N LYS A 68 -10.27 18.48 21.79
CA LYS A 68 -8.93 19.04 21.69
C LYS A 68 -8.54 19.18 20.22
N GLU A 69 -7.73 20.18 19.93
CA GLU A 69 -7.14 20.32 18.60
C GLU A 69 -6.15 19.19 18.36
N MET A 70 -6.30 18.56 17.19
CA MET A 70 -5.52 17.44 16.71
C MET A 70 -5.00 17.83 15.33
N CYS A 71 -3.69 17.96 15.19
CA CYS A 71 -3.05 18.19 13.91
C CYS A 71 -2.41 16.90 13.41
N TYR A 72 -2.40 16.67 12.11
CA TYR A 72 -1.53 15.68 11.50
C TYR A 72 -0.79 16.26 10.30
N THR A 73 0.48 15.86 10.15
CA THR A 73 1.31 16.22 8.99
C THR A 73 1.61 14.94 8.22
N THR A 74 1.21 14.88 6.95
CA THR A 74 1.24 13.66 6.14
C THR A 74 1.92 13.84 4.79
N ARG A 75 2.48 12.76 4.27
CA ARG A 75 2.98 12.66 2.89
C ARG A 75 2.90 11.22 2.38
N ASP A 76 2.60 11.10 1.09
CA ASP A 76 2.53 9.80 0.42
C ASP A 76 3.86 9.56 -0.32
N PHE A 77 4.27 8.30 -0.29
CA PHE A 77 5.52 7.82 -0.84
C PHE A 77 5.26 6.67 -1.80
N GLY A 78 6.06 6.63 -2.85
CA GLY A 78 5.88 5.69 -3.94
C GLY A 78 7.21 5.26 -4.53
N VAL A 79 7.10 4.37 -5.52
CA VAL A 79 8.24 3.94 -6.32
C VAL A 79 8.12 4.55 -7.71
N SER A 80 9.22 5.12 -8.20
CA SER A 80 9.31 5.54 -9.60
C SER A 80 9.66 4.35 -10.47
N ALA A 81 8.79 4.02 -11.43
CA ALA A 81 9.09 2.97 -12.41
C ALA A 81 10.16 3.43 -13.41
N LYS A 82 10.16 4.72 -13.76
CA LYS A 82 11.14 5.40 -14.61
C LYS A 82 11.34 6.83 -14.15
N GLU A 83 12.51 7.38 -14.46
CA GLU A 83 12.81 8.79 -14.24
C GLU A 83 11.84 9.68 -15.04
N GLY A 84 11.28 10.70 -14.39
CA GLY A 84 10.32 11.63 -15.01
C GLY A 84 8.86 11.17 -15.03
N GLU A 85 8.55 9.93 -14.63
CA GLU A 85 7.16 9.47 -14.44
C GLU A 85 6.70 9.73 -13.00
N ALA A 86 5.38 9.94 -12.82
CA ALA A 86 4.79 10.10 -11.50
C ALA A 86 4.99 8.82 -10.67
N PRO A 87 5.47 8.91 -9.41
CA PRO A 87 5.68 7.73 -8.58
C PRO A 87 4.36 7.01 -8.31
N GLN A 88 4.38 5.67 -8.36
CA GLN A 88 3.21 4.88 -7.98
C GLN A 88 3.12 4.84 -6.45
N PRO A 89 2.02 5.33 -5.84
CA PRO A 89 1.88 5.35 -4.38
C PRO A 89 1.99 3.94 -3.81
N LEU A 90 2.79 3.81 -2.75
CA LEU A 90 3.06 2.54 -2.09
C LEU A 90 2.69 2.58 -0.60
N LEU A 91 3.01 3.68 0.08
CA LEU A 91 2.68 3.89 1.48
C LEU A 91 2.49 5.38 1.80
N ALA A 92 1.90 5.69 2.95
CA ALA A 92 1.83 7.05 3.47
C ALA A 92 2.36 7.11 4.90
N LEU A 93 2.95 8.24 5.26
CA LEU A 93 3.42 8.55 6.62
C LEU A 93 2.70 9.80 7.12
N ALA A 94 2.08 9.70 8.28
CA ALA A 94 1.43 10.79 8.99
C ALA A 94 1.93 10.88 10.43
N ILE A 95 2.20 12.10 10.89
CA ILE A 95 2.56 12.39 12.28
C ILE A 95 1.41 13.14 12.92
N TYR A 96 0.77 12.51 13.89
CA TYR A 96 -0.32 13.08 14.68
C TYR A 96 0.27 13.80 15.90
N ASP A 97 -0.10 15.07 16.04
CA ASP A 97 0.28 15.99 17.11
C ASP A 97 -0.95 16.49 17.89
N PRO A 98 -1.35 15.79 18.97
CA PRO A 98 -2.42 16.26 19.83
C PRO A 98 -1.95 17.48 20.61
N LYS A 99 -2.73 18.57 20.57
CA LYS A 99 -2.33 19.83 21.23
C LYS A 99 -2.17 19.62 22.74
N GLY A 100 -0.99 20.00 23.24
CA GLY A 100 -0.66 19.94 24.67
C GLY A 100 -0.32 18.54 25.19
N ASP A 101 -0.13 17.56 24.31
CA ASP A 101 0.38 16.22 24.68
C ASP A 101 1.86 16.09 24.27
N ASP A 102 2.69 15.52 25.13
CA ASP A 102 4.10 15.23 24.82
C ASP A 102 4.25 13.95 23.98
N GLN A 103 3.23 13.10 23.95
CA GLN A 103 3.17 11.93 23.11
C GLN A 103 2.63 12.30 21.72
N LYS A 104 3.35 11.85 20.70
CA LYS A 104 2.96 11.94 19.29
C LYS A 104 2.66 10.53 18.78
N ILE A 105 1.96 10.45 17.66
CA ILE A 105 1.70 9.17 16.99
C ILE A 105 2.29 9.23 15.59
N ILE A 106 3.20 8.32 15.29
CA ILE A 106 3.61 8.01 13.93
C ILE A 106 2.63 7.00 13.39
N ARG A 107 1.94 7.34 12.30
CA ARG A 107 1.00 6.47 11.62
C ARG A 107 1.45 6.23 10.20
N LEU A 108 1.56 4.96 9.83
CA LEU A 108 1.84 4.51 8.48
C LEU A 108 0.57 3.92 7.87
N LEU A 109 0.35 4.17 6.58
CA LEU A 109 -0.52 3.33 5.75
C LEU A 109 0.39 2.46 4.89
N LEU A 110 0.51 1.18 5.26
CA LEU A 110 1.37 0.20 4.61
C LEU A 110 0.58 -0.65 3.61
N PRO A 111 1.24 -1.18 2.55
CA PRO A 111 0.58 -2.03 1.58
C PRO A 111 0.11 -3.36 2.21
N PRO A 112 -0.93 -3.99 1.64
CA PRO A 112 -1.35 -5.33 2.05
C PRO A 112 -0.27 -6.38 1.77
N GLY A 113 -0.41 -7.56 2.36
CA GLY A 113 0.52 -8.69 2.15
C GLY A 113 1.74 -8.70 3.08
N LEU A 114 1.79 -7.79 4.06
CA LEU A 114 2.77 -7.76 5.14
C LEU A 114 2.29 -8.56 6.36
N MET A 115 3.23 -9.07 7.16
CA MET A 115 2.91 -9.77 8.40
C MET A 115 2.49 -8.80 9.50
N LEU A 116 1.34 -9.06 10.12
CA LEU A 116 0.82 -8.24 11.22
C LEU A 116 1.65 -8.33 12.51
N LYS A 117 2.24 -9.51 12.79
CA LYS A 117 3.20 -9.71 13.87
C LYS A 117 4.58 -10.00 13.27
N PRO A 118 5.66 -9.38 13.77
CA PRO A 118 5.76 -8.65 15.04
C PRO A 118 5.31 -7.18 15.02
N GLY A 119 4.91 -6.65 13.87
CA GLY A 119 4.65 -5.22 13.68
C GLY A 119 5.69 -4.62 12.74
N PHE A 120 6.04 -3.36 12.96
CA PHE A 120 7.10 -2.68 12.23
C PHE A 120 8.15 -2.11 13.17
N ARG A 121 9.36 -1.92 12.66
CA ARG A 121 10.41 -1.14 13.30
C ARG A 121 10.68 0.09 12.46
N PHE A 122 11.10 1.18 13.07
CA PHE A 122 11.56 2.35 12.33
C PHE A 122 12.76 3.00 13.01
N ALA A 123 13.54 3.76 12.25
CA ALA A 123 14.62 4.59 12.75
C ALA A 123 14.63 5.93 12.00
N ILE A 124 15.10 6.97 12.68
CA ILE A 124 15.32 8.30 12.09
C ILE A 124 16.82 8.45 11.84
N ASP A 125 17.21 8.58 10.58
CA ASP A 125 18.60 8.46 10.11
C ASP A 125 19.32 7.24 10.77
N LYS A 126 20.45 7.47 11.45
CA LYS A 126 21.23 6.46 12.17
C LYS A 126 20.84 6.33 13.65
N GLY A 127 19.66 6.81 14.02
CA GLY A 127 19.11 6.77 15.37
C GLY A 127 18.79 5.35 15.85
N ALA A 128 18.43 5.23 17.13
CA ALA A 128 18.00 3.96 17.69
C ALA A 128 16.67 3.51 17.05
N PRO A 129 16.52 2.20 16.76
CA PRO A 129 15.26 1.69 16.22
C PRO A 129 14.17 1.68 17.30
N GLU A 130 13.00 2.16 16.91
CA GLU A 130 11.75 2.09 17.67
C GLU A 130 10.80 1.09 17.02
N SER A 131 9.74 0.70 17.73
CA SER A 131 8.78 -0.31 17.28
C SER A 131 7.36 0.22 17.32
N GLY A 132 6.54 -0.25 16.38
CA GLY A 132 5.11 -0.02 16.34
C GLY A 132 4.35 -1.28 15.92
N ALA A 133 3.02 -1.18 15.97
CA ALA A 133 2.12 -2.30 15.71
C ALA A 133 1.14 -1.96 14.59
N PHE A 134 0.59 -3.00 13.95
CA PHE A 134 -0.56 -2.84 13.06
C PHE A 134 -1.83 -2.67 13.90
N GLU A 135 -2.66 -1.71 13.52
CA GLU A 135 -3.91 -1.39 14.22
C GLU A 135 -5.11 -1.98 13.47
N ILE A 136 -5.22 -1.71 12.16
CA ILE A 136 -6.35 -2.17 11.34
C ILE A 136 -5.94 -2.29 9.87
N CYS A 137 -6.49 -3.28 9.18
CA CYS A 137 -6.30 -3.48 7.75
C CYS A 137 -7.61 -3.37 6.96
N PHE A 138 -7.54 -2.67 5.84
CA PHE A 138 -8.56 -2.57 4.80
C PHE A 138 -8.02 -3.20 3.50
N PRO A 139 -8.87 -3.49 2.51
CA PRO A 139 -8.42 -4.05 1.23
C PRO A 139 -7.34 -3.20 0.53
N ASN A 140 -7.34 -1.88 0.75
CA ASN A 140 -6.41 -0.93 0.15
C ASN A 140 -5.14 -0.68 0.99
N GLY A 141 -5.02 -1.24 2.19
CA GLY A 141 -3.84 -1.05 3.03
C GLY A 141 -4.08 -1.24 4.53
N CYS A 142 -3.00 -1.28 5.28
CA CYS A 142 -3.01 -1.46 6.73
C CYS A 142 -2.47 -0.24 7.44
N PHE A 143 -3.22 0.27 8.41
CA PHE A 143 -2.73 1.28 9.34
C PHE A 143 -1.87 0.64 10.41
N ALA A 144 -0.69 1.20 10.62
CA ALA A 144 0.24 0.81 11.68
C ALA A 144 0.69 2.06 12.43
N GLU A 145 0.80 1.96 13.75
CA GLU A 145 1.08 3.10 14.62
C GLU A 145 2.22 2.82 15.61
N ALA A 146 2.97 3.88 15.92
CA ALA A 146 3.90 3.93 17.04
C ALA A 146 3.64 5.19 17.86
N LYS A 147 3.52 5.03 19.17
CA LYS A 147 3.46 6.15 20.12
C LYS A 147 4.88 6.56 20.46
N VAL A 148 5.24 7.79 20.14
CA VAL A 148 6.60 8.31 20.30
C VAL A 148 6.61 9.55 21.17
N LYS A 149 7.76 9.83 21.78
CA LYS A 149 7.94 11.11 22.49
C LYS A 149 8.17 12.24 21.49
N LYS A 150 7.83 13.47 21.87
CA LYS A 150 8.14 14.68 21.09
C LYS A 150 9.58 14.73 20.56
N ALA A 151 10.56 14.26 21.35
CA ALA A 151 11.98 14.23 20.95
C ALA A 151 12.25 13.45 19.65
N VAL A 152 11.48 12.40 19.37
CA VAL A 152 11.60 11.60 18.14
C VAL A 152 11.17 12.44 16.94
N VAL A 153 10.02 13.10 17.06
CA VAL A 153 9.51 14.02 16.02
C VAL A 153 10.43 15.23 15.85
N ASP A 154 11.00 15.76 16.93
CA ASP A 154 12.00 16.82 16.87
C ASP A 154 13.25 16.39 16.08
N GLY A 155 13.65 15.11 16.18
CA GLY A 155 14.68 14.50 15.34
C GLY A 155 14.26 14.45 13.87
N MET A 156 13.04 13.97 13.58
CA MET A 156 12.51 13.89 12.20
C MET A 156 12.54 15.23 11.48
N LYS A 157 12.31 16.35 12.19
CA LYS A 157 12.30 17.70 11.61
C LYS A 157 13.61 18.11 10.95
N LYS A 158 14.72 17.47 11.32
CA LYS A 158 16.08 17.77 10.82
C LYS A 158 16.71 16.58 10.08
N ALA A 159 16.01 15.45 10.04
CA ALA A 159 16.51 14.21 9.49
C ALA A 159 16.45 14.22 7.96
N GLU A 160 17.30 13.42 7.35
CA GLU A 160 17.28 13.18 5.91
C GLU A 160 16.24 12.11 5.59
N GLU A 161 16.14 11.08 6.43
CA GLU A 161 15.36 9.88 6.13
C GLU A 161 14.77 9.21 7.38
N MET A 162 13.62 8.57 7.20
CA MET A 162 13.08 7.55 8.10
C MET A 162 13.15 6.18 7.43
N THR A 163 13.81 5.23 8.07
CA THR A 163 13.80 3.83 7.65
C THR A 163 12.65 3.08 8.34
N VAL A 164 11.88 2.29 7.59
CA VAL A 164 10.80 1.43 8.12
C VAL A 164 11.08 -0.02 7.73
N VAL A 165 11.10 -0.93 8.70
CA VAL A 165 11.34 -2.36 8.49
C VAL A 165 10.11 -3.16 8.92
N VAL A 166 9.62 -4.01 8.01
CA VAL A 166 8.50 -4.93 8.21
C VAL A 166 8.88 -6.33 7.75
N LYS A 167 7.97 -7.31 7.89
CA LYS A 167 8.15 -8.67 7.37
C LYS A 167 7.11 -9.02 6.31
N ASN A 168 7.54 -9.74 5.28
CA ASN A 168 6.64 -10.35 4.29
C ASN A 168 6.18 -11.75 4.74
N GLN A 169 5.28 -12.39 3.96
CA GLN A 169 4.73 -13.72 4.26
C GLN A 169 5.79 -14.84 4.34
N ALA A 170 6.96 -14.65 3.72
CA ALA A 170 8.10 -15.57 3.79
C ALA A 170 9.01 -15.29 5.00
N ASN A 171 8.58 -14.43 5.95
CA ASN A 171 9.34 -13.99 7.12
C ASN A 171 10.63 -13.21 6.77
N GLY A 172 10.78 -12.79 5.51
CA GLY A 172 11.87 -11.93 5.04
C GLY A 172 11.60 -10.47 5.39
N GLU A 173 12.66 -9.72 5.72
CA GLU A 173 12.55 -8.29 5.99
C GLU A 173 12.31 -7.50 4.70
N VAL A 174 11.41 -6.53 4.80
CA VAL A 174 11.19 -5.51 3.77
C VAL A 174 11.50 -4.17 4.40
N THR A 175 12.43 -3.43 3.80
CA THR A 175 12.88 -2.12 4.27
C THR A 175 12.42 -1.03 3.31
N PHE A 176 11.79 0.00 3.84
CA PHE A 176 11.39 1.20 3.12
C PHE A 176 12.20 2.39 3.60
N TYR A 177 12.74 3.16 2.68
CA TYR A 177 13.50 4.38 2.94
C TYR A 177 12.65 5.59 2.55
N LEU A 178 12.26 6.40 3.55
CA LEU A 178 11.33 7.53 3.38
C LEU A 178 12.08 8.85 3.55
N PRO A 179 12.29 9.64 2.48
CA PRO A 179 12.96 10.94 2.62
C PRO A 179 12.09 11.92 3.41
N LEU A 180 12.68 12.60 4.39
CA LEU A 180 12.03 13.54 5.28
C LEU A 180 12.23 15.01 4.89
N ALA A 181 12.76 15.26 3.69
CA ALA A 181 12.96 16.61 3.17
C ALA A 181 11.69 17.47 3.33
N ASN A 182 11.87 18.67 3.87
CA ASN A 182 10.83 19.67 4.19
C ASN A 182 9.79 19.26 5.26
N PHE A 183 9.93 18.11 5.93
CA PHE A 183 9.01 17.70 6.98
C PHE A 183 8.91 18.74 8.09
N GLY A 184 10.05 19.19 8.63
CA GLY A 184 10.06 20.15 9.73
C GLY A 184 9.40 21.48 9.41
N LYS A 185 9.56 21.96 8.17
CA LYS A 185 8.90 23.17 7.68
C LYS A 185 7.37 23.03 7.69
N ALA A 186 6.85 21.89 7.25
CA ALA A 186 5.41 21.65 7.21
C ALA A 186 4.83 21.32 8.59
N PHE A 187 5.57 20.58 9.41
CA PHE A 187 5.15 20.22 10.76
C PHE A 187 5.01 21.45 11.67
N ASP A 188 5.99 22.37 11.62
CA ASP A 188 5.93 23.63 12.37
C ASP A 188 5.09 24.71 11.67
N GLY A 189 4.89 24.56 10.36
CA GLY A 189 4.18 25.51 9.53
C GLY A 189 2.68 25.61 9.82
N PRO A 190 2.00 26.54 9.14
CA PRO A 190 0.55 26.62 9.20
C PRO A 190 -0.07 25.35 8.60
N ALA A 191 -1.22 24.95 9.11
CA ALA A 191 -2.05 23.94 8.46
C ALA A 191 -2.58 24.50 7.13
N VAL A 192 -2.92 23.60 6.20
CA VAL A 192 -3.68 23.95 5.00
C VAL A 192 -5.00 24.59 5.44
N ASP A 193 -5.24 25.80 4.94
CA ASP A 193 -6.50 26.51 5.20
C ASP A 193 -7.62 25.84 4.38
N PRO A 194 -8.66 25.29 5.04
CA PRO A 194 -9.79 24.69 4.34
C PRO A 194 -10.42 25.62 3.30
N LYS A 195 -10.50 26.93 3.58
CA LYS A 195 -11.09 27.90 2.65
C LYS A 195 -10.25 28.07 1.39
N VAL A 196 -8.93 28.12 1.54
CA VAL A 196 -8.01 28.21 0.40
C VAL A 196 -8.10 26.94 -0.45
N LEU A 197 -8.23 25.77 0.18
CA LEU A 197 -8.39 24.51 -0.54
C LEU A 197 -9.73 24.46 -1.31
N GLU A 198 -10.83 24.89 -0.70
CA GLU A 198 -12.14 25.00 -1.36
C GLU A 198 -12.09 25.94 -2.58
N GLU A 199 -11.46 27.11 -2.44
CA GLU A 199 -11.28 28.06 -3.54
C GLU A 199 -10.43 27.48 -4.68
N GLN A 200 -9.33 26.79 -4.35
CA GLN A 200 -8.48 26.11 -5.33
C GLN A 200 -9.24 24.99 -6.07
N GLN A 201 -10.01 24.18 -5.35
CA GLN A 201 -10.83 23.12 -5.93
C GLN A 201 -11.90 23.68 -6.88
N LYS A 202 -12.58 24.76 -6.48
CA LYS A 202 -13.56 25.43 -7.33
C LYS A 202 -12.92 25.97 -8.60
N LYS A 203 -11.79 26.67 -8.47
CA LYS A 203 -11.05 27.20 -9.63
C LYS A 203 -10.59 26.10 -10.59
N LEU A 204 -10.09 24.99 -10.05
CA LEU A 204 -9.69 23.84 -10.87
C LEU A 204 -10.88 23.24 -11.62
N GLN A 205 -12.04 23.11 -10.98
CA GLN A 205 -13.27 22.62 -11.63
C GLN A 205 -13.72 23.55 -12.77
N GLU A 206 -13.69 24.86 -12.56
CA GLU A 206 -14.01 25.85 -13.60
C GLU A 206 -13.03 25.79 -14.78
N GLU A 207 -11.73 25.67 -14.51
CA GLU A 207 -10.70 25.53 -15.56
C GLU A 207 -10.86 24.23 -16.37
N LEU A 208 -11.20 23.12 -15.71
CA LEU A 208 -11.45 21.84 -16.38
C LEU A 208 -12.72 21.88 -17.25
N GLN A 209 -13.80 22.50 -16.75
CA GLN A 209 -15.03 22.69 -17.54
C GLN A 209 -14.78 23.54 -18.78
N LYS A 210 -14.06 24.65 -18.62
CA LYS A 210 -13.69 25.52 -19.73
C LYS A 210 -12.87 24.79 -20.79
N LYS A 211 -11.84 24.04 -20.38
CA LYS A 211 -11.03 23.23 -21.31
C LYS A 211 -11.86 22.18 -22.04
N ALA A 212 -12.78 21.50 -21.35
CA ALA A 212 -13.67 20.51 -21.96
C ALA A 212 -14.61 21.15 -23.00
N GLU A 213 -15.13 22.35 -22.76
CA GLU A 213 -15.94 23.08 -23.75
C GLU A 213 -15.13 23.54 -24.96
N GLU A 214 -13.92 24.05 -24.75
CA GLU A 214 -13.01 24.46 -25.83
C GLU A 214 -12.65 23.27 -26.72
N GLU A 215 -12.36 22.11 -26.12
CA GLU A 215 -12.08 20.88 -26.84
C GLU A 215 -13.32 20.38 -27.62
N ARG A 216 -14.51 20.42 -27.01
CA ARG A 216 -15.77 20.08 -27.70
C ARG A 216 -15.99 20.92 -28.95
N LYS A 217 -15.85 22.25 -28.84
CA LYS A 217 -15.99 23.18 -29.96
C LYS A 217 -14.95 22.92 -31.05
N LYS A 218 -13.70 22.61 -30.66
CA LYS A 218 -12.64 22.25 -31.60
C LYS A 218 -12.96 20.96 -32.37
N LEU A 219 -13.49 19.94 -31.68
CA LEU A 219 -13.90 18.68 -32.30
C LEU A 219 -15.11 18.85 -33.23
N GLU A 220 -16.08 19.70 -32.88
CA GLU A 220 -17.23 20.05 -33.72
C GLU A 220 -16.79 20.81 -35.00
N ALA A 221 -15.88 21.77 -34.88
CA ALA A 221 -15.32 22.50 -36.01
C ALA A 221 -14.52 21.59 -36.97
N GLN A 222 -13.79 20.60 -36.43
CA GLN A 222 -13.07 19.60 -37.23
C GLN A 222 -14.02 18.62 -37.93
N LYS A 223 -15.13 18.23 -37.30
CA LYS A 223 -16.16 17.39 -37.93
C LYS A 223 -16.90 18.11 -39.06
N GLY A 224 -17.14 19.42 -38.93
CA GLY A 224 -17.76 20.24 -39.99
C GLY A 224 -16.90 20.39 -41.25
N ALA A 225 -15.58 20.31 -41.15
CA ALA A 225 -14.66 20.39 -42.29
C ALA A 225 -14.50 19.05 -43.05
N ALA A 226 -14.82 17.91 -42.43
CA ALA A 226 -14.71 16.58 -43.03
C ALA A 226 -15.99 16.11 -43.76
N THR A 227 -17.10 16.83 -43.63
CA THR A 227 -18.42 16.45 -44.21
C THR A 227 -18.87 17.37 -45.35
N SER A 228 -17.97 17.93 -46.16
CA SER A 228 -18.34 18.47 -47.47
C SER A 228 -18.10 17.39 -48.54
N PRO A 229 -19.12 16.63 -48.99
CA PRO A 229 -18.99 15.81 -50.17
C PRO A 229 -18.91 16.75 -51.38
N ALA A 230 -17.84 16.61 -52.16
CA ALA A 230 -17.71 17.18 -53.47
C ALA A 230 -18.93 16.79 -54.32
N THR A 231 -19.88 17.72 -54.51
CA THR A 231 -20.94 17.59 -55.50
C THR A 231 -20.30 17.82 -56.87
N LYS A 232 -19.95 16.74 -57.58
CA LYS A 232 -19.51 16.79 -58.98
C LYS A 232 -20.53 16.09 -59.86
N LYS A 233 -21.13 16.93 -60.72
CA LYS A 233 -21.74 16.70 -62.04
C LYS A 233 -22.92 15.75 -62.15
#